data_AF-A0A2V8R8K0-F1
#
_entry.id   AF-A0A2V8R8K0-F1
#
_cell.length_a   1.000
_cell.length_b   1.000
_cell.length_c   1.000
_cell.angle_alpha   90.00
_cell.angle_beta   90.00
_cell.angle_gamma   90.00
#
_symmetry.space_group_name_H-M   'P 1'
#
loop_
_entity.id
_entity.type
_entity.pdbx_description
1 polymer ?
#
loop_
_entity_poly.entity_id
_entity_poly.type
_entity_poly.pdbx_seq_one_letter_code
_entity_poly.pdbx_strand_id
1 'polypeptide(L)'
;MRFLFAFALLALPFGVASAQSPANGARLAPEKTGDVPVLVMHLPDWEKKVNEGVGYAVSLPALQQAAGNRPALDAVSFDGGTEAVTAKYEGGRLVIVEFTTPQYAADNDARIYERIAQLRAAGQPVPSAYKRVGNYSVFVFDTPDAAAADKLVSGVKYEKDVRWLGRNPHAEEIATKYYTSTMGSVIVTTLITTGLAILLCLGVGGAIGGAVFLYRRARNTAQEIYSDAGGMLRLDIEDLNAPRATTKLVGRGKE
;
A
#
# COMPACT_ATOMS: atom_id res chain seq x y z
N MET A 1 -17.03 31.80 -28.96
CA MET A 1 -16.04 31.00 -28.23
C MET A 1 -16.19 31.32 -26.74
N ARG A 2 -16.89 30.47 -25.97
CA ARG A 2 -17.10 30.64 -24.52
C ARG A 2 -16.92 29.27 -23.88
N PHE A 3 -15.78 29.03 -23.24
CA PHE A 3 -15.55 27.84 -22.42
C PHE A 3 -15.90 28.20 -20.97
N LEU A 4 -17.03 27.66 -20.49
CA LEU A 4 -17.39 27.59 -19.09
C LEU A 4 -16.72 26.34 -18.51
N PHE A 5 -15.85 26.50 -17.51
CA PHE A 5 -15.42 25.40 -16.64
C PHE A 5 -16.12 25.59 -15.29
N ALA A 6 -17.06 24.69 -14.98
CA ALA A 6 -17.69 24.58 -13.67
C ALA A 6 -17.09 23.37 -12.95
N PHE A 7 -16.46 23.61 -11.81
CA PHE A 7 -15.87 22.59 -10.94
C PHE A 7 -16.94 22.09 -9.96
N ALA A 8 -17.23 20.79 -9.98
CA ALA A 8 -18.19 20.13 -9.09
C ALA A 8 -17.53 19.79 -7.75
N LEU A 9 -18.15 20.23 -6.64
CA LEU A 9 -17.79 19.91 -5.26
C LEU A 9 -18.63 18.71 -4.80
N LEU A 10 -17.98 17.60 -4.42
CA LEU A 10 -18.65 16.35 -4.01
C LEU A 10 -18.55 16.19 -2.50
N ALA A 11 -19.68 16.24 -1.80
CA ALA A 11 -19.80 16.01 -0.36
C ALA A 11 -20.42 14.62 -0.09
N LEU A 12 -19.87 13.87 0.86
CA LEU A 12 -20.36 12.56 1.30
C LEU A 12 -21.00 12.67 2.71
N PRO A 13 -22.16 12.03 2.97
CA PRO A 13 -22.79 12.03 4.30
C PRO A 13 -22.38 10.82 5.14
N PHE A 14 -22.12 11.06 6.44
CA PHE A 14 -22.00 10.03 7.48
C PHE A 14 -23.39 9.70 8.05
N GLY A 15 -23.81 8.43 7.96
CA GLY A 15 -25.01 7.91 8.62
C GLY A 15 -24.67 7.24 9.94
N VAL A 16 -25.36 7.62 11.01
CA VAL A 16 -25.34 6.94 12.32
C VAL A 16 -26.67 6.20 12.48
N ALA A 17 -26.62 4.91 12.79
CA ALA A 17 -27.80 4.13 13.18
C ALA A 17 -27.47 3.35 14.46
N SER A 18 -28.34 3.51 15.47
CA SER A 18 -28.35 2.78 16.75
C SER A 18 -29.55 1.84 16.80
N ALA A 19 -29.38 0.66 17.42
CA ALA A 19 -30.49 -0.22 17.82
C ALA A 19 -30.10 -1.17 18.97
N GLN A 20 -31.08 -1.46 19.83
CA GLN A 20 -31.04 -2.15 21.13
C GLN A 20 -31.09 -3.70 21.08
N SER A 21 -30.70 -4.31 22.22
CA SER A 21 -30.53 -5.74 22.62
C SER A 21 -31.84 -6.58 22.69
N PRO A 22 -31.83 -7.95 22.68
CA PRO A 22 -31.66 -8.77 23.91
C PRO A 22 -30.96 -10.17 23.78
N ALA A 23 -30.78 -10.82 24.94
CA ALA A 23 -29.96 -11.99 25.35
C ALA A 23 -30.18 -13.41 24.73
N ASN A 24 -29.10 -14.23 24.65
CA ASN A 24 -28.94 -15.59 25.24
C ASN A 24 -27.74 -16.43 24.67
N GLY A 25 -26.93 -17.05 25.54
CA GLY A 25 -26.61 -18.49 25.42
C GLY A 25 -25.24 -19.01 24.93
N ALA A 26 -24.32 -18.21 24.37
CA ALA A 26 -22.96 -18.67 24.01
C ALA A 26 -21.99 -17.48 24.01
N ARG A 27 -20.89 -17.51 24.77
CA ARG A 27 -19.91 -16.42 24.74
C ARG A 27 -18.93 -16.62 23.58
N LEU A 28 -19.45 -16.42 22.36
CA LEU A 28 -18.64 -16.16 21.17
C LEU A 28 -18.38 -14.65 21.14
N ALA A 29 -17.09 -14.29 21.26
CA ALA A 29 -16.56 -12.92 21.36
C ALA A 29 -17.00 -12.11 22.61
N PRO A 30 -16.07 -11.36 23.26
CA PRO A 30 -16.47 -10.35 24.22
C PRO A 30 -17.24 -9.23 23.51
N GLU A 31 -18.41 -8.96 24.06
CA GLU A 31 -19.24 -7.78 23.88
C GLU A 31 -18.37 -6.51 23.80
N LYS A 32 -18.73 -5.59 22.89
CA LYS A 32 -18.11 -4.27 22.71
C LYS A 32 -18.19 -3.43 23.98
N THR A 33 -17.38 -3.72 24.98
CA THR A 33 -16.94 -2.79 26.03
C THR A 33 -15.69 -3.37 26.71
N GLY A 34 -14.53 -2.76 26.47
CA GLY A 34 -13.50 -2.65 27.50
C GLY A 34 -12.14 -3.25 27.19
N ASP A 35 -11.99 -4.57 27.15
CA ASP A 35 -10.66 -5.17 27.23
C ASP A 35 -10.52 -6.39 26.31
N VAL A 36 -9.96 -6.15 25.13
CA VAL A 36 -9.49 -7.21 24.25
C VAL A 36 -8.23 -7.79 24.91
N PRO A 37 -8.14 -9.11 25.15
CA PRO A 37 -6.95 -9.69 25.76
C PRO A 37 -5.70 -9.28 24.98
N VAL A 38 -4.63 -8.92 25.68
CA VAL A 38 -3.38 -8.41 25.06
C VAL A 38 -2.87 -9.39 24.01
N LEU A 39 -2.97 -10.71 24.28
CA LEU A 39 -2.59 -11.76 23.34
C LEU A 39 -3.30 -11.67 21.98
N VAL A 40 -4.57 -11.22 21.95
CA VAL A 40 -5.32 -11.03 20.70
C VAL A 40 -4.74 -9.88 19.88
N MET A 41 -4.20 -8.83 20.53
CA MET A 41 -3.59 -7.69 19.84
C MET A 41 -2.30 -8.05 19.09
N HIS A 42 -1.68 -9.19 19.43
CA HIS A 42 -0.50 -9.71 18.73
C HIS A 42 -0.84 -10.46 17.43
N LEU A 43 -2.13 -10.61 17.11
CA LEU A 43 -2.56 -11.16 15.82
C LEU A 43 -2.37 -10.14 14.69
N PRO A 44 -1.96 -10.58 13.49
CA PRO A 44 -2.02 -9.75 12.29
C PRO A 44 -3.45 -9.23 12.02
N ASP A 45 -3.60 -7.93 11.79
CA ASP A 45 -4.91 -7.29 11.54
C ASP A 45 -5.96 -7.61 12.62
N TRP A 46 -5.54 -7.67 13.90
CA TRP A 46 -6.38 -8.11 15.01
C TRP A 46 -7.71 -7.35 15.12
N GLU A 47 -7.75 -6.06 14.76
CA GLU A 47 -8.97 -5.24 14.79
C GLU A 47 -10.06 -5.80 13.88
N LYS A 48 -9.67 -6.33 12.71
CA LYS A 48 -10.60 -6.99 11.78
C LYS A 48 -10.96 -8.37 12.28
N LYS A 49 -9.96 -9.13 12.75
CA LYS A 49 -10.14 -10.52 13.18
C LYS A 49 -11.05 -10.68 14.39
N VAL A 50 -11.03 -9.74 15.32
CA VAL A 50 -11.97 -9.72 16.45
C VAL A 50 -13.43 -9.72 15.98
N ASN A 51 -13.75 -9.01 14.88
CA ASN A 51 -15.10 -8.98 14.33
C ASN A 51 -15.46 -10.26 13.54
N GLU A 52 -14.46 -10.95 12.98
CA GLU A 52 -14.64 -12.20 12.23
C GLU A 52 -14.72 -13.44 13.13
N GLY A 53 -14.26 -13.32 14.38
CA GLY A 53 -14.24 -14.40 15.37
C GLY A 53 -12.81 -14.89 15.63
N VAL A 54 -12.37 -14.69 16.87
CA VAL A 54 -11.09 -15.18 17.38
C VAL A 54 -11.37 -16.20 18.48
N GLY A 55 -10.67 -17.33 18.44
CA GLY A 55 -10.70 -18.31 19.51
C GLY A 55 -9.67 -17.93 20.57
N TYR A 56 -10.12 -17.69 21.79
CA TYR A 56 -9.24 -17.48 22.95
C TYR A 56 -9.37 -18.67 23.91
N ALA A 57 -8.25 -19.17 24.40
CA ALA A 57 -8.20 -20.36 25.24
C ALA A 57 -7.18 -20.20 26.37
N VAL A 58 -7.60 -20.58 27.58
CA VAL A 58 -6.76 -20.66 28.79
C VAL A 58 -6.61 -22.10 29.28
N SER A 59 -6.96 -23.07 28.43
CA SER A 59 -6.82 -24.50 28.69
C SER A 59 -6.64 -25.28 27.39
N LEU A 60 -5.97 -26.43 27.48
CA LEU A 60 -5.73 -27.30 26.32
C LEU A 60 -7.03 -27.76 25.65
N PRO A 61 -8.10 -28.19 26.36
CA PRO A 61 -9.34 -28.59 25.70
C PRO A 61 -10.00 -27.44 24.92
N ALA A 62 -9.99 -26.23 25.47
CA ALA A 62 -10.53 -25.05 24.79
C ALA A 62 -9.71 -24.70 23.55
N LEU A 63 -8.38 -24.80 23.64
CA LEU A 63 -7.49 -24.59 22.49
C LEU A 63 -7.74 -25.63 21.40
N GLN A 64 -7.85 -26.91 21.77
CA GLN A 64 -8.12 -27.97 20.82
C GLN A 64 -9.46 -27.75 20.11
N GLN A 65 -10.52 -27.41 20.85
CA GLN A 65 -11.81 -27.09 20.27
C GLN A 65 -11.73 -25.89 19.31
N ALA A 66 -11.02 -24.82 19.70
CA ALA A 66 -10.91 -23.61 18.90
C ALA A 66 -10.04 -23.79 17.64
N ALA A 67 -8.98 -24.60 17.73
CA ALA A 67 -8.01 -24.85 16.65
C ALA A 67 -8.35 -26.05 15.75
N GLY A 68 -9.38 -26.84 16.11
CA GLY A 68 -9.86 -27.98 15.35
C GLY A 68 -9.12 -29.29 15.63
N ASN A 69 -8.83 -29.59 16.89
CA ASN A 69 -8.27 -30.84 17.41
C ASN A 69 -6.98 -31.28 16.71
N ARG A 70 -5.93 -30.46 16.84
CA ARG A 70 -4.61 -30.70 16.21
C ARG A 70 -3.70 -31.51 17.14
N PRO A 71 -3.17 -32.68 16.70
CA PRO A 71 -2.31 -33.53 17.54
C PRO A 71 -1.01 -32.87 18.00
N ALA A 72 -0.52 -31.86 17.27
CA ALA A 72 0.67 -31.11 17.63
C ALA A 72 0.47 -30.24 18.89
N LEU A 73 -0.79 -29.86 19.19
CA LEU A 73 -1.11 -29.04 20.36
C LEU A 73 -1.18 -29.86 21.65
N ASP A 74 -1.22 -31.19 21.58
CA ASP A 74 -1.25 -32.08 22.76
C ASP A 74 -0.01 -31.95 23.64
N ALA A 75 1.11 -31.47 23.07
CA ALA A 75 2.36 -31.24 23.78
C ALA A 75 2.40 -29.91 24.53
N VAL A 76 1.42 -29.01 24.29
CA VAL A 76 1.36 -27.70 24.94
C VAL A 76 0.83 -27.88 26.36
N SER A 77 1.66 -27.55 27.34
CA SER A 77 1.22 -27.42 28.73
C SER A 77 0.59 -26.05 28.96
N PHE A 78 -0.55 -26.06 29.66
CA PHE A 78 -1.20 -24.84 30.14
C PHE A 78 -0.80 -24.45 31.58
N ASP A 79 0.20 -25.13 32.14
CA ASP A 79 0.72 -24.83 33.47
C ASP A 79 1.25 -23.39 33.56
N GLY A 80 1.15 -22.81 34.75
CA GLY A 80 1.70 -21.48 35.01
C GLY A 80 0.96 -20.31 34.34
N GLY A 81 -0.30 -20.50 33.92
CA GLY A 81 -1.14 -19.42 33.38
C GLY A 81 -0.91 -19.16 31.88
N THR A 82 -0.64 -20.21 31.11
CA THR A 82 -0.47 -20.12 29.65
C THR A 82 -1.79 -19.72 28.99
N GLU A 83 -1.69 -18.84 28.00
CA GLU A 83 -2.85 -18.36 27.23
C GLU A 83 -2.61 -18.66 25.75
N ALA A 84 -3.69 -18.88 25.01
CA ALA A 84 -3.60 -19.17 23.59
C ALA A 84 -4.69 -18.44 22.81
N VAL A 85 -4.34 -18.03 21.60
CA VAL A 85 -5.25 -17.40 20.66
C VAL A 85 -5.15 -18.07 19.31
N THR A 86 -6.28 -18.27 18.64
CA THR A 86 -6.35 -18.80 17.28
C THR A 86 -7.26 -17.96 16.41
N ALA A 87 -6.82 -17.73 15.18
CA ALA A 87 -7.61 -17.03 14.17
C ALA A 87 -7.41 -17.68 12.79
N LYS A 88 -8.43 -17.59 11.96
CA LYS A 88 -8.40 -18.07 10.58
C LYS A 88 -8.01 -16.94 9.63
N TYR A 89 -7.03 -17.21 8.78
CA TYR A 89 -6.58 -16.34 7.70
C TYR A 89 -6.79 -17.06 6.37
N GLU A 90 -6.75 -16.31 5.27
CA GLU A 90 -6.82 -16.90 3.92
C GLU A 90 -5.69 -17.91 3.68
N GLY A 91 -4.51 -17.63 4.23
CA GLY A 91 -3.33 -18.49 4.11
C GLY A 91 -3.30 -19.69 5.06
N GLY A 92 -4.27 -19.86 5.95
CA GLY A 92 -4.30 -20.94 6.94
C GLY A 92 -4.79 -20.50 8.32
N ARG A 93 -4.66 -21.38 9.31
CA ARG A 93 -5.00 -21.09 10.71
C ARG A 93 -3.75 -20.77 11.50
N LEU A 94 -3.74 -19.60 12.14
CA LEU A 94 -2.70 -19.18 13.06
C LEU A 94 -3.11 -19.56 14.49
N VAL A 95 -2.17 -20.09 15.26
CA VAL A 95 -2.30 -20.29 16.71
C VAL A 95 -1.07 -19.69 17.37
N ILE A 96 -1.29 -18.80 18.33
CA ILE A 96 -0.23 -18.24 19.16
C ILE A 96 -0.50 -18.72 20.59
N VAL A 97 0.52 -19.27 21.23
CA VAL A 97 0.50 -19.67 22.63
C VAL A 97 1.51 -18.81 23.38
N GLU A 98 1.05 -18.08 24.38
CA GLU A 98 1.87 -17.26 25.27
C GLU A 98 2.13 -17.99 26.59
N PHE A 99 3.41 -18.13 26.92
CA PHE A 99 3.86 -18.61 28.21
C PHE A 99 4.24 -17.45 29.13
N THR A 100 3.88 -17.55 30.40
CA THR A 100 4.13 -16.49 31.38
C THR A 100 5.62 -16.25 31.65
N THR A 101 6.47 -17.27 31.47
CA THR A 101 7.92 -17.17 31.66
C THR A 101 8.71 -17.70 30.47
N PRO A 102 9.93 -17.17 30.23
CA PRO A 102 10.83 -17.72 29.21
C PRO A 102 11.20 -19.19 29.46
N GLN A 103 11.27 -19.61 30.73
CA GLN A 103 11.56 -20.99 31.10
C GLN A 103 10.43 -21.93 30.64
N TYR A 104 9.17 -21.58 30.93
CA TYR A 104 8.03 -22.35 30.43
C TYR A 104 7.98 -22.39 28.90
N ALA A 105 8.31 -21.28 28.23
CA ALA A 105 8.38 -21.25 26.77
C ALA A 105 9.46 -22.21 26.22
N ALA A 106 10.64 -22.25 26.84
CA ALA A 106 11.72 -23.14 26.41
C ALA A 106 11.41 -24.62 26.65
N ASP A 107 10.82 -24.95 27.81
CA ASP A 107 10.47 -26.32 28.15
C ASP A 107 9.36 -26.85 27.23
N ASN A 108 8.36 -26.02 26.93
CA ASN A 108 7.29 -26.39 26.00
C ASN A 108 7.81 -26.49 24.56
N ASP A 109 8.70 -25.59 24.13
CA ASP A 109 9.30 -25.63 22.79
C ASP A 109 10.02 -26.95 22.52
N ALA A 110 10.80 -27.45 23.49
CA ALA A 110 11.42 -28.77 23.39
C ALA A 110 10.39 -29.90 23.21
N ARG A 111 9.32 -29.90 24.04
CA ARG A 111 8.24 -30.90 23.97
C ARG A 111 7.47 -30.84 22.65
N ILE A 112 7.16 -29.64 22.18
CA ILE A 112 6.45 -29.39 20.93
C ILE A 112 7.30 -29.86 19.75
N TYR A 113 8.58 -29.53 19.74
CA TYR A 113 9.49 -29.93 18.67
C TYR A 113 9.62 -31.45 18.59
N GLU A 114 9.78 -32.12 19.73
CA GLU A 114 9.82 -33.58 19.80
C GLU A 114 8.49 -34.18 19.32
N ARG A 115 7.35 -33.64 19.77
CA ARG A 115 6.02 -34.11 19.34
C ARG A 115 5.83 -33.97 17.84
N ILE A 116 6.20 -32.83 17.25
CA ILE A 116 6.12 -32.62 15.80
C ILE A 116 7.01 -33.62 15.06
N ALA A 117 8.22 -33.91 15.56
CA ALA A 117 9.11 -34.91 14.97
C ALA A 117 8.50 -36.32 15.03
N GLN A 118 7.90 -36.70 16.16
CA GLN A 118 7.18 -37.97 16.32
C GLN A 118 5.98 -38.08 15.37
N LEU A 119 5.17 -37.03 15.26
CA LEU A 119 4.03 -36.97 14.35
C LEU A 119 4.47 -37.09 12.89
N ARG A 120 5.56 -36.41 12.51
CA ARG A 120 6.16 -36.50 11.18
C ARG A 120 6.65 -37.92 10.88
N ALA A 121 7.34 -38.55 11.82
CA ALA A 121 7.80 -39.93 11.67
C ALA A 121 6.64 -40.93 11.57
N ALA A 122 5.53 -40.66 12.26
CA ALA A 122 4.30 -41.47 12.22
C ALA A 122 3.39 -41.15 11.01
N GLY A 123 3.79 -40.23 10.11
CA GLY A 123 2.96 -39.82 8.98
C GLY A 123 1.65 -39.10 9.36
N GLN A 124 1.58 -38.56 10.59
CA GLN A 124 0.41 -37.83 11.08
C GLN A 124 0.46 -36.35 10.66
N PRO A 125 -0.69 -35.65 10.67
CA PRO A 125 -0.75 -34.23 10.36
C PRO A 125 0.14 -33.40 11.30
N VAL A 126 1.07 -32.66 10.70
CA VAL A 126 1.96 -31.70 11.39
C VAL A 126 1.58 -30.26 11.01
N PRO A 127 1.90 -29.27 11.86
CA PRO A 127 1.77 -27.87 11.46
C PRO A 127 2.62 -27.60 10.22
N SER A 128 2.11 -26.75 9.33
CA SER A 128 2.85 -26.29 8.15
C SER A 128 4.08 -25.48 8.54
N ALA A 129 4.00 -24.71 9.63
CA ALA A 129 5.13 -24.02 10.22
C ALA A 129 5.00 -23.97 11.75
N TYR A 130 6.14 -24.00 12.43
CA TYR A 130 6.26 -23.82 13.86
C TYR A 130 7.47 -22.93 14.16
N LYS A 131 7.31 -21.93 15.04
CA LYS A 131 8.39 -21.05 15.48
C LYS A 131 8.17 -20.54 16.89
N ARG A 132 9.23 -20.54 17.70
CA ARG A 132 9.27 -19.83 18.98
C ARG A 132 9.76 -18.39 18.80
N VAL A 133 9.06 -17.44 19.39
CA VAL A 133 9.43 -16.01 19.41
C VAL A 133 9.31 -15.49 20.83
N GLY A 134 10.44 -15.40 21.55
CA GLY A 134 10.44 -15.01 22.97
C GLY A 134 9.62 -15.98 23.81
N ASN A 135 8.56 -15.46 24.44
CA ASN A 135 7.62 -16.25 25.24
C ASN A 135 6.49 -16.88 24.41
N TYR A 136 6.45 -16.66 23.09
CA TYR A 136 5.40 -17.17 22.22
C TYR A 136 5.83 -18.43 21.48
N SER A 137 4.91 -19.37 21.37
CA SER A 137 4.95 -20.45 20.39
C SER A 137 3.90 -20.19 19.31
N VAL A 138 4.36 -20.07 18.07
CA VAL A 138 3.51 -19.76 16.91
C VAL A 138 3.40 -20.99 16.03
N PHE A 139 2.17 -21.43 15.78
CA PHE A 139 1.84 -22.52 14.88
C PHE A 139 1.02 -22.00 13.71
N VAL A 140 1.29 -22.55 12.53
CA VAL A 140 0.44 -22.33 11.36
C VAL A 140 -0.02 -23.69 10.82
N PHE A 141 -1.32 -23.84 10.66
CA PHE A 141 -1.97 -25.03 10.13
C PHE A 141 -2.67 -24.73 8.81
N ASP A 142 -2.87 -25.78 8.01
CA ASP A 142 -3.67 -25.77 6.76
C ASP A 142 -3.22 -24.75 5.71
N THR A 143 -1.92 -24.43 5.65
CA THR A 143 -1.40 -23.55 4.60
C THR A 143 -1.16 -24.34 3.31
N PRO A 144 -1.47 -23.77 2.13
CA PRO A 144 -1.19 -24.42 0.85
C PRO A 144 0.30 -24.44 0.49
N ASP A 145 1.09 -23.50 1.04
CA ASP A 145 2.51 -23.32 0.75
C ASP A 145 3.28 -22.89 2.01
N ALA A 146 4.56 -23.26 2.09
CA ALA A 146 5.48 -22.88 3.16
C ALA A 146 5.74 -21.37 3.18
N ALA A 147 5.81 -20.70 2.02
CA ALA A 147 6.02 -19.25 1.97
C ALA A 147 4.83 -18.48 2.57
N ALA A 148 3.61 -18.99 2.39
CA ALA A 148 2.41 -18.41 3.01
C ALA A 148 2.43 -18.57 4.54
N ALA A 149 2.89 -19.73 5.02
CA ALA A 149 3.06 -19.97 6.46
C ALA A 149 4.10 -19.02 7.07
N ASP A 150 5.26 -18.88 6.43
CA ASP A 150 6.33 -17.97 6.89
C ASP A 150 5.87 -16.51 6.93
N LYS A 151 5.08 -16.08 5.94
CA LYS A 151 4.49 -14.73 5.94
C LYS A 151 3.60 -14.52 7.17
N LEU A 152 2.74 -15.49 7.50
CA LEU A 152 1.87 -15.41 8.69
C LEU A 152 2.69 -15.39 9.98
N VAL A 153 3.71 -16.23 10.10
CA VAL A 153 4.61 -16.25 11.28
C VAL A 153 5.35 -14.92 11.42
N SER A 154 5.85 -14.34 10.32
CA SER A 154 6.58 -13.08 10.33
C SER A 154 5.71 -11.86 10.71
N GLY A 155 4.39 -11.97 10.52
CA GLY A 155 3.44 -10.95 10.92
C GLY A 155 3.19 -10.89 12.43
N VAL A 156 3.52 -11.94 13.17
CA VAL A 156 3.38 -11.98 14.62
C VAL A 156 4.50 -11.17 15.26
N LYS A 157 4.18 -9.97 15.72
CA LYS A 157 5.13 -9.08 16.41
C LYS A 157 5.06 -9.32 17.92
N TYR A 158 6.17 -9.82 18.46
CA TYR A 158 6.39 -9.85 19.90
C TYR A 158 6.78 -8.45 20.36
N GLU A 159 5.82 -7.69 20.88
CA GLU A 159 6.08 -6.42 21.54
C GLU A 159 6.02 -6.63 23.05
N LYS A 160 7.18 -6.95 23.65
CA LYS A 160 7.31 -6.87 25.10
C LYS A 160 7.48 -5.40 25.48
N ASP A 161 6.42 -4.77 25.96
CA ASP A 161 6.53 -3.45 26.58
C ASP A 161 7.33 -3.59 27.88
N VAL A 162 8.63 -3.30 27.81
CA VAL A 162 9.50 -3.29 28.99
C VAL A 162 9.21 -2.01 29.75
N ARG A 163 8.18 -2.04 30.60
CA ARG A 163 7.91 -0.98 31.56
C ARG A 163 8.96 -1.02 32.66
N TRP A 164 9.88 -0.05 32.60
CA TRP A 164 10.81 0.21 33.68
C TRP A 164 10.02 0.69 34.91
N LEU A 165 10.24 0.07 36.07
CA LEU A 165 9.59 0.45 37.34
C LEU A 165 10.13 1.80 37.89
N GLY A 166 11.07 2.44 37.19
CA GLY A 166 11.66 3.75 37.50
C GLY A 166 11.96 4.55 36.23
N ARG A 167 12.87 5.53 36.30
CA ARG A 167 13.27 6.31 35.12
C ARG A 167 13.95 5.40 34.10
N ASN A 168 13.34 5.25 32.92
CA ASN A 168 13.90 4.43 31.84
C ASN A 168 15.27 5.02 31.41
N PRO A 169 16.39 4.28 31.53
CA PRO A 169 17.72 4.78 31.21
C PRO A 169 17.90 5.09 29.71
N HIS A 170 17.06 4.53 28.84
CA HIS A 170 17.06 4.76 27.40
C HIS A 170 15.92 5.68 26.92
N ALA A 171 15.18 6.34 27.82
CA ALA A 171 14.06 7.20 27.44
C ALA A 171 14.47 8.30 26.46
N GLU A 172 15.63 8.93 26.70
CA GLU A 172 16.15 10.01 25.86
C GLU A 172 16.60 9.49 24.48
N GLU A 173 17.20 8.31 24.42
CA GLU A 173 17.59 7.68 23.15
C GLU A 173 16.37 7.28 22.32
N ILE A 174 15.33 6.74 22.97
CA ILE A 174 14.07 6.38 22.32
C ILE A 174 13.37 7.63 21.78
N ALA A 175 13.30 8.71 22.57
CA ALA A 175 12.74 9.98 22.15
C ALA A 175 13.52 10.56 20.95
N THR A 176 14.84 10.49 20.97
CA THR A 176 15.70 10.97 19.88
C THR A 176 15.48 10.17 18.59
N LYS A 177 15.38 8.84 18.67
CA LYS A 177 15.07 7.98 17.51
C LYS A 177 13.68 8.25 16.94
N TYR A 178 12.68 8.42 17.79
CA TYR A 178 11.32 8.79 17.36
C TYR A 178 11.29 10.16 16.68
N TYR A 179 11.97 11.15 17.24
CA TYR A 179 12.07 12.48 16.66
C TYR A 179 12.77 12.46 15.30
N THR A 180 13.89 11.73 15.20
CA THR A 180 14.68 11.63 13.96
C THR A 180 13.92 10.90 12.86
N SER A 181 13.25 9.79 13.17
CA SER A 181 12.48 9.02 12.19
C SER A 181 11.24 9.77 11.71
N THR A 182 10.55 10.48 12.60
CA THR A 182 9.37 11.29 12.25
C THR A 182 9.75 12.51 11.42
N MET A 183 10.83 13.21 11.76
CA MET A 183 11.32 14.32 10.94
C MET A 183 11.83 13.86 9.56
N GLY A 184 12.50 12.71 9.52
CA GLY A 184 12.99 12.13 8.27
C GLY A 184 11.85 11.85 7.29
N SER A 185 10.74 11.26 7.75
CA SER A 185 9.59 10.97 6.89
C SER A 185 8.92 12.25 6.37
N VAL A 186 8.78 13.27 7.21
CA VAL A 186 8.20 14.57 6.81
C VAL A 186 9.07 15.26 5.75
N ILE A 187 10.40 15.29 5.94
CA ILE A 187 11.32 15.92 4.99
C ILE A 187 11.27 15.20 3.63
N VAL A 188 11.36 13.86 3.64
CA VAL A 188 11.33 13.05 2.40
C VAL A 188 10.00 13.23 1.67
N THR A 189 8.88 13.17 2.40
CA THR A 189 7.55 13.33 1.80
C THR A 189 7.38 14.72 1.20
N THR A 190 7.85 15.76 1.89
CA THR A 190 7.78 17.15 1.39
C THR A 190 8.63 17.33 0.13
N LEU A 191 9.84 16.77 0.10
CA LEU A 191 10.72 16.81 -1.07
C LEU A 191 10.10 16.11 -2.29
N ILE A 192 9.57 14.90 -2.11
CA ILE A 192 8.92 14.15 -3.18
C ILE A 192 7.71 14.91 -3.69
N THR A 193 6.85 15.39 -2.79
CA THR A 193 5.60 16.07 -3.16
C THR A 193 5.88 17.38 -3.91
N THR A 194 6.83 18.18 -3.43
CA THR A 194 7.23 19.43 -4.08
C THR A 194 7.91 19.18 -5.43
N GLY A 195 8.80 18.19 -5.49
CA GLY A 195 9.48 17.79 -6.73
C GLY A 195 8.50 17.32 -7.79
N LEU A 196 7.52 16.50 -7.41
CA LEU A 196 6.48 15.99 -8.31
C LEU A 196 5.55 17.11 -8.80
N ALA A 197 5.21 18.07 -7.94
CA ALA A 197 4.43 19.25 -8.33
C ALA A 197 5.15 20.12 -9.37
N ILE A 198 6.46 20.35 -9.21
CA ILE A 198 7.27 21.10 -10.19
C ILE A 198 7.31 20.36 -11.53
N LEU A 199 7.58 19.05 -11.50
CA LEU A 199 7.62 18.23 -12.72
C LEU A 199 6.27 18.23 -13.45
N LEU A 200 5.15 18.15 -12.72
CA LEU A 200 3.82 18.17 -13.30
C LEU A 200 3.51 19.54 -13.92
N CYS A 201 3.88 20.63 -13.23
CA CYS A 201 3.69 21.99 -13.74
C CYS A 201 4.51 22.23 -15.02
N LEU A 202 5.79 21.85 -15.02
CA LEU A 202 6.66 21.96 -16.20
C LEU A 202 6.22 21.04 -17.34
N GLY A 203 5.79 19.81 -17.03
CA GLY A 203 5.33 18.83 -18.02
C GLY A 203 4.06 19.30 -18.73
N VAL A 204 3.04 19.71 -17.96
CA VAL A 204 1.77 20.19 -18.52
C VAL A 204 1.96 21.54 -19.23
N GLY A 205 2.65 22.49 -18.61
CA GLY A 205 2.94 23.79 -19.20
C GLY A 205 3.76 23.67 -20.49
N GLY A 206 4.78 22.81 -20.49
CA GLY A 206 5.62 22.52 -21.65
C GLY A 206 4.85 21.84 -22.77
N ALA A 207 3.99 20.87 -22.47
CA ALA A 207 3.17 20.19 -23.47
C ALA A 207 2.18 21.15 -24.13
N ILE A 208 1.45 21.96 -23.34
CA ILE A 208 0.50 22.94 -23.87
C ILE A 208 1.22 24.03 -24.66
N GLY A 209 2.30 24.60 -24.09
CA GLY A 209 3.10 25.63 -24.76
C GLY A 209 3.71 25.13 -26.07
N GLY A 210 4.24 23.91 -26.08
CA GLY A 210 4.76 23.24 -27.27
C GLY A 210 3.69 23.01 -28.33
N ALA A 211 2.51 22.52 -27.95
CA ALA A 211 1.39 22.33 -28.88
C ALA A 211 0.94 23.65 -29.53
N VAL A 212 0.82 24.73 -28.75
CA VAL A 212 0.47 26.06 -29.26
C VAL A 212 1.55 26.60 -30.21
N PHE A 213 2.83 26.42 -29.87
CA PHE A 213 3.95 26.84 -30.71
C PHE A 213 3.95 26.12 -32.06
N LEU A 214 3.79 24.80 -32.06
CA LEU A 214 3.71 24.00 -33.28
C LEU A 214 2.49 24.36 -34.12
N TYR A 215 1.33 24.58 -33.50
CA TYR A 215 0.12 25.02 -34.20
C TYR A 215 0.30 26.38 -34.87
N ARG A 216 0.89 27.37 -34.17
CA ARG A 216 1.19 28.68 -34.76
C ARG A 216 2.19 28.57 -35.92
N ARG A 217 3.23 27.74 -35.77
CA ARG A 217 4.24 27.54 -36.82
C ARG A 217 3.65 26.88 -38.07
N ALA A 218 2.81 25.86 -37.91
CA ALA A 218 2.10 25.23 -39.03
C ALA A 218 1.24 26.25 -39.78
N ARG A 219 0.55 27.13 -39.05
CA ARG A 219 -0.28 28.19 -39.64
C ARG A 219 0.52 29.25 -40.39
N ASN A 220 1.65 29.70 -39.84
CA ASN A 220 2.53 30.67 -40.50
C ASN A 220 3.16 30.09 -41.78
N THR A 221 3.58 28.81 -41.76
CA THR A 221 4.12 28.13 -42.95
C THR A 221 3.05 28.01 -44.04
N ALA A 222 1.80 27.71 -43.66
CA ALA A 222 0.67 27.71 -44.59
C ALA A 222 0.34 29.11 -45.14
N GLN A 223 0.61 30.18 -44.38
CA GLN A 223 0.43 31.56 -44.84
C GLN A 223 1.56 32.05 -45.73
N GLU A 224 2.81 31.59 -45.57
CA GLU A 224 3.90 31.88 -46.52
C GLU A 224 3.65 31.23 -47.90
N ILE A 225 3.00 30.07 -47.94
CA ILE A 225 2.59 29.41 -49.19
C ILE A 225 1.45 30.20 -49.90
N TYR A 226 0.68 31.00 -49.17
CA TYR A 226 -0.41 31.84 -49.69
C TYR A 226 -0.14 33.35 -49.59
N SER A 227 1.07 33.77 -49.22
CA SER A 227 1.45 35.18 -49.20
C SER A 227 1.76 35.58 -50.62
N ASP A 228 0.86 36.42 -51.12
CA ASP A 228 0.76 37.19 -52.36
C ASP A 228 2.03 38.00 -52.74
N ALA A 229 3.20 37.35 -52.69
CA ALA A 229 4.46 37.78 -53.30
C ALA A 229 4.88 36.83 -54.43
N GLY A 230 4.08 35.79 -54.71
CA GLY A 230 4.19 34.91 -55.89
C GLY A 230 3.57 35.50 -57.16
N GLY A 231 3.53 36.83 -57.29
CA GLY A 231 2.91 37.48 -58.43
C GLY A 231 2.71 38.99 -58.30
N MET A 232 3.68 39.75 -57.76
CA MET A 232 3.71 41.17 -58.13
C MET A 232 4.11 41.24 -59.61
N LEU A 233 3.10 41.23 -60.47
CA LEU A 233 3.20 41.73 -61.83
C LEU A 233 3.74 43.16 -61.71
N ARG A 234 5.02 43.35 -62.04
CA ARG A 234 5.57 44.68 -62.23
C ARG A 234 4.87 45.24 -63.46
N LEU A 235 3.81 46.01 -63.25
CA LEU A 235 3.19 46.82 -64.28
C LEU A 235 4.22 47.88 -64.68
N ASP A 236 5.04 47.58 -65.68
CA ASP A 236 5.88 48.56 -66.37
C ASP A 236 4.94 49.50 -67.14
N ILE A 237 4.65 50.66 -66.53
CA ILE A 237 3.86 51.73 -67.15
C ILE A 237 4.70 52.48 -68.21
N GLU A 238 5.99 52.15 -68.36
CA GLU A 238 6.90 52.77 -69.34
C GLU A 238 6.55 52.44 -70.79
N ASP A 239 5.82 51.34 -71.06
CA ASP A 239 5.44 50.94 -72.43
C ASP A 239 4.14 51.60 -72.93
N LEU A 240 3.44 52.37 -72.08
CA LEU A 240 2.22 53.11 -72.48
C LEU A 240 2.51 54.54 -72.99
N ASN A 241 3.75 55.02 -72.90
CA ASN A 241 4.16 56.38 -73.32
C ASN A 241 5.29 56.39 -74.37
N ALA A 242 5.64 55.25 -74.97
CA ALA A 242 6.61 55.21 -76.06
C ALA A 242 6.02 55.83 -77.35
N PRO A 243 6.68 56.85 -77.95
CA PRO A 243 6.18 57.51 -79.14
C PRO A 243 6.20 56.59 -80.36
N ARG A 244 5.14 56.72 -81.18
CA ARG A 244 4.96 56.09 -82.50
C ARG A 244 6.27 56.14 -83.31
N ALA A 245 6.84 54.98 -83.63
CA ALA A 245 7.98 54.89 -84.52
C ALA A 245 7.61 55.48 -85.89
N THR A 246 8.23 56.60 -86.22
CA THR A 246 8.15 57.23 -87.53
C THR A 246 9.03 56.43 -88.50
N THR A 247 8.40 55.98 -89.58
CA THR A 247 9.01 55.36 -90.74
C THR A 247 10.23 56.15 -91.25
N LYS A 248 11.39 55.49 -91.37
CA LYS A 248 12.48 55.92 -92.26
C LYS A 248 12.89 54.79 -93.21
N LEU A 249 12.20 54.81 -94.35
CA LEU A 249 12.59 54.51 -95.73
C LEU A 249 13.76 53.55 -96.02
N VAL A 250 13.44 52.53 -96.85
CA VAL A 250 14.08 52.18 -98.14
C VAL A 250 15.62 52.30 -98.17
N GLY A 251 16.38 51.22 -98.28
CA GLY A 251 16.39 50.34 -99.45
C GLY A 251 17.70 50.57 -100.21
N ARG A 252 18.59 49.59 -100.10
CA ARG A 252 19.88 49.50 -100.80
C ARG A 252 19.60 49.23 -102.28
N GLY A 253 20.10 50.08 -103.17
CA GLY A 253 19.94 49.94 -104.62
C GLY A 253 21.28 50.06 -105.35
N LYS A 254 21.80 48.88 -105.73
CA LYS A 254 22.68 48.48 -106.86
C LYS A 254 24.06 49.15 -107.11
N GLU A 255 25.01 48.24 -107.35
CA GLU A 255 26.25 48.26 -108.16
C GLU A 255 27.12 49.52 -108.21
#